data_AF-A0AAP2XW41-F1
#
_entry.id   AF-A0AAP2XW41-F1
#
_cell.length_a   1.000
_cell.length_b   1.000
_cell.length_c   1.000
_cell.angle_alpha   90.00
_cell.angle_beta   90.00
_cell.angle_gamma   90.00
#
_symmetry.space_group_name_H-M   'P 1'
#
loop_
_entity.id
_entity.type
_entity.pdbx_description
1 polymer ?
#
loop_
_entity_poly.entity_id
_entity_poly.type
_entity_poly.pdbx_seq_one_letter_code
_entity_poly.pdbx_strand_id
1 'polypeptide(L)'
;MKQDFDILSSGGMIEKTIKPELTYRELDDTDNLYSFLLFTGYLKAISKTDTNTYQLMIPNKEIQYIYTTIFEEWFKQQIKSYQASFLEALLQEHVEEANEILNTVLFQSMSYFDYDEKYYHGFLNGMLQGKGSYRIVSNQESGFGRCDLAVLPAYNKNRGLL
;
A
#
# COMPACT_ATOMS: atom_id res chain seq x y z
N MET A 1 -8.61 -11.92 0.89
CA MET A 1 -7.22 -11.76 1.37
C MET A 1 -6.84 -10.31 1.59
N LYS A 2 -6.64 -9.46 0.57
CA LYS A 2 -6.26 -8.04 0.77
C LYS A 2 -7.18 -7.29 1.75
N GLN A 3 -8.49 -7.35 1.51
CA GLN A 3 -9.50 -6.76 2.40
C GLN A 3 -9.44 -7.29 3.84
N ASP A 4 -9.09 -8.57 4.03
CA ASP A 4 -8.95 -9.16 5.36
C ASP A 4 -7.73 -8.57 6.10
N PHE A 5 -6.61 -8.41 5.39
CA PHE A 5 -5.40 -7.76 5.92
C PHE A 5 -5.64 -6.29 6.27
N ASP A 6 -6.42 -5.58 5.46
CA ASP A 6 -6.79 -4.19 5.72
C ASP A 6 -7.60 -4.07 7.02
N ILE A 7 -8.63 -4.91 7.18
CA ILE A 7 -9.46 -4.96 8.39
C ILE A 7 -8.61 -5.32 9.62
N LEU A 8 -7.72 -6.30 9.50
CA LEU A 8 -6.84 -6.70 10.60
C LEU A 8 -5.86 -5.60 10.99
N SER A 9 -5.26 -4.90 10.02
CA SER A 9 -4.29 -3.83 10.25
C SER A 9 -4.93 -2.62 10.94
N SER A 10 -6.20 -2.33 10.65
CA SER A 10 -6.97 -1.29 11.36
C SER A 10 -7.46 -1.72 12.75
N GLY A 11 -7.08 -2.92 13.23
CA GLY A 11 -7.49 -3.46 14.52
C GLY A 11 -8.88 -4.12 14.54
N GLY A 12 -9.46 -4.35 13.37
CA GLY A 12 -10.73 -5.04 13.21
C GLY A 12 -10.63 -6.56 13.35
N MET A 13 -11.75 -7.23 13.06
CA MET A 13 -11.91 -8.68 13.17
C MET A 13 -12.37 -9.26 11.83
N ILE A 14 -11.92 -10.47 11.51
CA ILE A 14 -12.34 -11.22 10.32
C ILE A 14 -12.91 -12.57 10.72
N GLU A 15 -13.86 -13.08 9.94
CA GLU A 15 -14.40 -14.44 10.12
C GLU A 15 -13.77 -15.39 9.12
N LYS A 16 -13.14 -16.47 9.64
CA LYS A 16 -12.50 -17.48 8.80
C LYS A 16 -12.73 -18.88 9.36
N THR A 17 -12.85 -19.83 8.45
CA THR A 17 -12.88 -21.26 8.78
C THR A 17 -11.46 -21.74 9.06
N ILE A 18 -11.27 -22.40 10.20
CA ILE A 18 -9.98 -22.93 10.64
C ILE A 18 -9.95 -24.45 10.43
N LYS A 19 -8.90 -24.94 9.77
CA LYS A 19 -8.62 -26.38 9.66
C LYS A 19 -7.69 -26.78 10.82
N PRO A 20 -8.12 -27.69 11.71
CA PRO A 20 -7.32 -28.11 12.86
C PRO A 20 -6.03 -28.85 12.50
N GLU A 21 -6.06 -29.54 11.36
CA GLU A 21 -4.97 -30.37 10.86
C GLU A 21 -4.39 -29.69 9.63
N LEU A 22 -3.14 -29.26 9.72
CA LEU A 22 -2.45 -28.55 8.65
C LEU A 22 -1.07 -29.15 8.47
N THR A 23 -0.82 -29.71 7.29
CA THR A 23 0.52 -30.15 6.92
C THR A 23 1.24 -29.04 6.16
N TYR A 24 2.57 -28.95 6.28
CA TYR A 24 3.37 -27.93 5.58
C TYR A 24 3.16 -27.92 4.05
N ARG A 25 2.72 -29.05 3.46
CA ARG A 25 2.44 -29.17 2.03
C ARG A 25 1.16 -28.47 1.60
N GLU A 26 0.30 -28.12 2.54
CA GLU A 26 -1.01 -27.51 2.28
C GLU A 26 -0.96 -25.98 2.46
N LEU A 27 0.19 -25.39 2.79
CA LEU A 27 0.35 -23.95 2.98
C LEU A 27 0.24 -23.12 1.69
N ASP A 28 0.40 -23.74 0.52
CA ASP A 28 0.21 -23.07 -0.78
C ASP A 28 -1.28 -22.75 -1.06
N ASP A 29 -2.20 -23.36 -0.32
CA ASP A 29 -3.63 -23.04 -0.38
C ASP A 29 -3.95 -21.84 0.53
N THR A 30 -4.49 -20.79 -0.09
CA THR A 30 -4.90 -19.56 0.59
C THR A 30 -5.89 -19.80 1.73
N ASP A 31 -6.67 -20.88 1.67
CA ASP A 31 -7.63 -21.24 2.74
C ASP A 31 -6.92 -21.70 4.02
N ASN A 32 -5.68 -22.17 3.91
CA ASN A 32 -4.89 -22.70 5.03
C ASN A 32 -4.04 -21.62 5.71
N LEU A 33 -3.83 -20.48 5.04
CA LEU A 33 -3.07 -19.35 5.58
C LEU A 33 -3.61 -18.88 6.93
N TYR A 34 -4.93 -18.71 7.08
CA TYR A 34 -5.53 -18.21 8.33
C TYR A 34 -5.37 -19.19 9.50
N SER A 35 -5.40 -20.48 9.19
CA SER A 35 -5.15 -21.54 10.18
C SER A 35 -3.68 -21.52 10.62
N PHE A 36 -2.74 -21.38 9.69
CA PHE A 36 -1.33 -21.19 10.00
C PHE A 36 -1.07 -19.95 10.85
N LEU A 37 -1.60 -18.79 10.45
CA LEU A 37 -1.46 -17.53 11.18
C LEU A 37 -2.02 -17.61 12.60
N LEU A 38 -3.12 -18.34 12.80
CA LEU A 38 -3.69 -18.60 14.12
C LEU A 38 -2.77 -19.49 14.97
N PHE A 39 -2.31 -20.63 14.45
CA PHE A 39 -1.51 -21.59 15.23
C PHE A 39 -0.09 -21.09 15.53
N THR A 40 0.44 -20.22 14.69
CA THR A 40 1.74 -19.57 14.93
C THR A 40 1.65 -18.29 15.76
N GLY A 41 0.43 -17.86 16.13
CA GLY A 41 0.21 -16.71 17.01
C GLY A 41 0.26 -15.35 16.32
N TYR A 42 0.22 -15.28 14.98
CA TYR A 42 0.01 -14.02 14.25
C TYR A 42 -1.44 -13.53 14.30
N LEU A 43 -2.38 -14.43 14.59
CA LEU A 43 -3.78 -14.10 14.88
C LEU A 43 -4.19 -14.75 16.19
N LYS A 44 -5.18 -14.15 16.87
CA LYS A 44 -5.89 -14.76 18.00
C LYS A 44 -7.36 -14.94 17.67
N ALA A 45 -7.93 -16.04 18.12
CA ALA A 45 -9.37 -16.26 18.09
C ALA A 45 -10.04 -15.52 19.25
N ILE A 46 -11.08 -14.74 18.95
CA ILE A 46 -11.88 -13.98 19.93
C ILE A 46 -13.15 -14.73 20.28
N SER A 47 -13.79 -15.31 19.28
CA SER A 47 -15.03 -16.05 19.43
C SER A 47 -15.12 -17.15 18.39
N LYS A 48 -15.95 -18.15 18.67
CA LYS A 48 -16.31 -19.21 17.75
C LYS A 48 -17.74 -18.94 17.28
N THR A 49 -17.92 -18.75 15.97
CA THR A 49 -19.22 -18.41 15.37
C THR A 49 -19.94 -19.63 14.78
N ASP A 50 -19.20 -20.65 14.37
CA ASP A 50 -19.75 -21.94 13.92
C ASP A 50 -18.76 -23.09 14.20
N THR A 51 -19.09 -24.31 13.82
CA THR A 51 -18.39 -25.58 14.09
C THR A 51 -16.88 -25.49 13.86
N ASN A 52 -16.43 -24.83 12.79
CA ASN A 52 -15.01 -24.56 12.50
C ASN A 52 -14.73 -23.10 12.12
N THR A 53 -15.65 -22.17 12.40
CA THR A 53 -15.50 -20.76 12.02
C THR A 53 -15.24 -19.90 13.24
N TYR A 54 -14.24 -19.03 13.13
CA TYR A 54 -13.74 -18.22 14.22
C TYR A 54 -13.64 -16.75 13.80
N GLN A 55 -13.91 -15.86 14.74
CA GLN A 55 -13.53 -14.46 14.62
C GLN A 55 -12.07 -14.28 15.05
N LEU A 56 -11.26 -13.77 14.15
CA LEU A 56 -9.82 -13.61 14.32
C LEU A 56 -9.44 -12.13 14.36
N MET A 57 -8.42 -11.80 15.17
CA MET A 57 -7.81 -10.48 15.17
C MET A 57 -6.31 -10.54 15.45
N ILE A 58 -5.61 -9.43 15.21
CA ILE A 58 -4.20 -9.28 15.59
C ILE A 58 -4.08 -9.28 17.13
N PRO A 59 -3.16 -10.08 17.72
CA PRO A 59 -3.15 -10.29 19.16
C PRO A 59 -2.63 -9.11 19.98
N ASN A 60 -1.60 -8.43 19.47
CA ASN A 60 -0.85 -7.40 20.18
C ASN A 60 -0.19 -6.40 19.21
N LYS A 61 0.43 -5.36 19.75
CA LYS A 61 1.08 -4.29 18.98
C LYS A 61 2.33 -4.74 18.21
N GLU A 62 3.05 -5.75 18.68
CA GLU A 62 4.25 -6.26 18.00
C GLU A 62 3.88 -6.92 16.68
N ILE A 63 2.85 -7.77 16.70
CA ILE A 63 2.34 -8.39 15.48
C ILE A 63 1.70 -7.34 14.57
N GLN A 64 0.98 -6.36 15.13
CA GLN A 64 0.44 -5.25 14.35
C GLN A 64 1.55 -4.50 13.60
N TYR A 65 2.68 -4.23 14.28
CA TYR A 65 3.84 -3.59 13.68
C TYR A 65 4.47 -4.43 12.56
N ILE A 66 4.51 -5.76 12.70
CA ILE A 66 5.00 -6.65 11.63
C ILE A 66 4.10 -6.55 10.40
N TYR A 67 2.77 -6.57 10.57
CA TYR A 67 1.80 -6.43 9.48
C TYR A 67 1.98 -5.10 8.75
N THR A 68 2.08 -3.99 9.48
CA THR A 68 2.30 -2.66 8.88
C THR A 68 3.64 -2.57 8.18
N THR A 69 4.71 -3.16 8.75
CA THR A 69 6.05 -3.15 8.14
C THR A 69 6.07 -3.91 6.82
N ILE A 70 5.48 -5.11 6.77
CA ILE A 70 5.40 -5.90 5.52
C ILE A 70 4.66 -5.11 4.44
N PHE A 71 3.55 -4.46 4.81
CA PHE A 71 2.80 -3.62 3.88
C PHE A 71 3.63 -2.41 3.39
N GLU A 72 4.32 -1.71 4.29
CA GLU A 72 5.19 -0.60 3.92
C GLU A 72 6.33 -1.02 2.99
N GLU A 73 6.95 -2.18 3.24
CA GLU A 73 8.00 -2.73 2.39
C GLU A 73 7.49 -3.13 1.01
N TRP A 74 6.35 -3.83 0.96
CA TRP A 74 5.69 -4.18 -0.29
C TRP A 74 5.28 -2.92 -1.08
N PHE A 75 4.75 -1.90 -0.40
CA PHE A 75 4.38 -0.62 -1.01
C PHE A 75 5.60 0.11 -1.60
N LYS A 76 6.71 0.17 -0.85
CA LYS A 76 7.99 0.71 -1.35
C LYS A 76 8.50 -0.05 -2.58
N GLN A 77 8.29 -1.36 -2.66
CA GLN A 77 8.64 -2.15 -3.84
C GLN A 77 7.76 -1.79 -5.04
N GLN A 78 6.45 -1.62 -4.85
CA GLN A 78 5.56 -1.17 -5.94
C GLN A 78 5.99 0.21 -6.47
N ILE A 79 6.21 1.19 -5.60
CA ILE A 79 6.71 2.51 -6.03
C ILE A 79 8.00 2.35 -6.85
N LYS A 80 8.98 1.59 -6.35
CA LYS A 80 10.26 1.38 -7.08
C LYS A 80 10.07 0.78 -8.47
N SER A 81 9.11 -0.13 -8.64
CA SER A 81 8.85 -0.79 -9.92
C SER A 81 8.23 0.16 -10.96
N TYR A 82 7.33 1.06 -10.55
CA TYR A 82 6.56 1.90 -11.48
C TYR A 82 7.05 3.35 -11.57
N GLN A 83 7.87 3.81 -10.63
CA GLN A 83 8.32 5.20 -10.53
C GLN A 83 9.06 5.69 -11.78
N ALA A 84 9.93 4.88 -12.38
CA ALA A 84 10.71 5.29 -13.56
C ALA A 84 9.78 5.52 -14.77
N SER A 85 8.93 4.54 -15.08
CA SER A 85 7.96 4.62 -16.18
C SER A 85 6.96 5.74 -15.97
N PHE A 86 6.50 5.96 -14.73
CA PHE A 86 5.60 7.07 -14.40
C PHE A 86 6.25 8.44 -14.68
N LEU A 87 7.49 8.65 -14.25
CA LEU A 87 8.22 9.90 -14.50
C LEU A 87 8.51 10.11 -15.99
N GLU A 88 8.87 9.06 -16.72
CA GLU A 88 9.10 9.14 -18.17
C GLU A 88 7.81 9.52 -18.91
N ALA A 89 6.69 8.87 -18.60
CA ALA A 89 5.39 9.18 -19.21
C ALA A 89 5.00 10.66 -18.97
N LEU A 90 5.20 11.17 -17.75
CA LEU A 90 4.94 12.58 -17.44
C LEU A 90 5.86 13.55 -18.22
N LEU A 91 7.15 13.23 -18.36
CA LEU A 91 8.10 14.08 -19.09
C LEU A 91 7.83 14.12 -20.59
N GLN A 92 7.31 13.02 -21.15
CA GLN A 92 6.94 12.89 -22.57
C GLN A 92 5.51 13.34 -22.88
N GLU A 93 4.76 13.85 -21.89
CA GLU A 93 3.34 14.22 -22.02
C GLU A 93 2.42 13.04 -22.39
N HIS A 94 2.81 11.81 -22.08
CA HIS A 94 1.97 10.62 -22.26
C HIS A 94 0.97 10.52 -21.10
N VAL A 95 -0.03 11.40 -21.09
CA VAL A 95 -0.99 11.53 -19.98
C VAL A 95 -1.74 10.23 -19.71
N GLU A 96 -2.14 9.49 -20.75
CA GLU A 96 -2.91 8.26 -20.55
C GLU A 96 -2.06 7.13 -19.96
N GLU A 97 -0.81 6.99 -20.39
CA GLU A 97 0.13 6.03 -19.80
C GLU A 97 0.42 6.38 -18.34
N ALA A 98 0.63 7.66 -18.02
CA ALA A 98 0.82 8.12 -16.65
C ALA A 98 -0.42 7.83 -15.77
N ASN A 99 -1.63 8.04 -16.30
CA ASN A 99 -2.89 7.74 -15.63
C ASN A 99 -3.07 6.24 -15.38
N GLU A 100 -2.76 5.39 -16.36
CA GLU A 100 -2.85 3.94 -16.22
C GLU A 100 -1.89 3.42 -15.15
N ILE A 101 -0.65 3.90 -15.14
CA ILE A 101 0.35 3.55 -14.11
C ILE A 101 -0.13 4.01 -12.74
N LEU A 102 -0.58 5.27 -12.61
CA LEU A 102 -1.07 5.83 -11.35
C LEU A 102 -2.24 5.01 -10.80
N ASN A 103 -3.24 4.71 -11.62
CA ASN A 103 -4.40 3.92 -11.23
C ASN A 103 -4.02 2.49 -10.84
N THR A 104 -3.07 1.88 -11.56
CA THR A 104 -2.59 0.52 -11.25
C THR A 104 -1.96 0.47 -9.88
N VAL A 105 -1.03 1.40 -9.59
CA VAL A 105 -0.33 1.41 -8.31
C VAL A 105 -1.28 1.77 -7.16
N LEU A 106 -2.19 2.74 -7.36
CA LEU A 106 -3.21 3.09 -6.37
C LEU A 106 -4.14 1.91 -6.07
N PHE A 107 -4.64 1.22 -7.09
CA PHE A 107 -5.50 0.04 -6.90
C PHE A 107 -4.80 -1.07 -6.11
N GLN A 108 -3.50 -1.25 -6.36
CA GLN A 108 -2.68 -2.20 -5.63
C GLN A 108 -2.43 -1.71 -4.19
N SER A 109 -2.14 -0.43 -3.99
CA SER A 109 -1.71 0.10 -2.69
C SER A 109 -2.83 0.52 -1.74
N MET A 110 -4.03 0.78 -2.24
CA MET A 110 -5.11 1.29 -1.40
C MET A 110 -5.82 0.17 -0.64
N SER A 111 -5.85 0.30 0.69
CA SER A 111 -6.89 -0.29 1.52
C SER A 111 -8.21 0.46 1.27
N TYR A 112 -9.34 -0.24 1.32
CA TYR A 112 -10.68 0.33 1.12
C TYR A 112 -11.02 1.50 2.08
N PHE A 113 -10.26 1.69 3.17
CA PHE A 113 -10.61 2.60 4.27
C PHE A 113 -9.88 3.96 4.31
N ASP A 114 -8.82 4.18 3.51
CA ASP A 114 -8.01 5.42 3.59
C ASP A 114 -8.21 6.35 2.39
N TYR A 115 -9.40 6.97 2.30
CA TYR A 115 -9.71 8.04 1.35
C TYR A 115 -9.51 9.43 1.99
N ASP A 116 -8.29 9.74 2.44
CA ASP A 116 -7.90 11.12 2.82
C ASP A 116 -7.01 11.71 1.71
N GLU A 117 -7.22 12.98 1.36
CA GLU A 117 -6.41 13.72 0.38
C GLU A 117 -4.91 13.67 0.71
N LYS A 118 -4.58 13.60 2.01
CA LYS A 118 -3.22 13.43 2.51
C LYS A 118 -2.54 12.16 2.01
N TYR A 119 -3.30 11.08 1.80
CA TYR A 119 -2.77 9.83 1.25
C TYR A 119 -2.33 10.03 -0.20
N TYR A 120 -3.20 10.59 -1.05
CA TYR A 120 -2.88 10.89 -2.44
C TYR A 120 -1.68 11.85 -2.55
N HIS A 121 -1.63 12.87 -1.69
CA HIS A 121 -0.51 13.80 -1.66
C HIS A 121 0.82 13.12 -1.30
N GLY A 122 0.84 12.31 -0.23
CA GLY A 122 2.03 11.55 0.18
C GLY A 122 2.45 10.51 -0.85
N PHE A 123 1.48 9.84 -1.46
CA PHE A 123 1.66 8.86 -2.52
C PHE A 123 2.33 9.49 -3.75
N LEU A 124 1.75 10.57 -4.28
CA LEU A 124 2.28 11.28 -5.44
C LEU A 124 3.68 11.84 -5.15
N ASN A 125 3.90 12.39 -3.95
CA ASN A 125 5.23 12.83 -3.53
C ASN A 125 6.25 11.67 -3.52
N GLY A 126 5.84 10.46 -3.15
CA GLY A 126 6.67 9.26 -3.21
C GLY A 126 6.96 8.80 -4.64
N MET A 127 5.94 8.73 -5.50
CA MET A 127 6.08 8.35 -6.92
C MET A 127 6.97 9.32 -7.68
N LEU A 128 6.82 10.62 -7.44
CA LEU A 128 7.59 11.65 -8.10
C LEU A 128 9.04 11.75 -7.58
N GLN A 129 9.37 11.09 -6.45
CA GLN A 129 10.69 11.16 -5.79
C GLN A 129 11.70 10.26 -6.50
N GLY A 130 11.91 10.52 -7.80
CA GLY A 130 12.77 9.73 -8.67
C GLY A 130 14.25 9.83 -8.33
N LYS A 131 15.03 8.89 -8.85
CA LYS A 131 16.49 8.99 -8.82
C LYS A 131 16.99 10.10 -9.76
N GLY A 132 17.42 11.21 -9.17
CA GLY A 132 18.27 12.21 -9.82
C GLY A 132 17.54 13.40 -10.45
N SER A 133 18.31 14.48 -10.62
CA SER A 133 18.04 15.73 -11.36
C SER A 133 16.73 16.47 -11.13
N TYR A 134 15.82 16.01 -10.29
CA TYR A 134 14.55 16.68 -10.03
C TYR A 134 14.30 16.81 -8.52
N ARG A 135 13.85 17.98 -8.10
CA ARG A 135 13.48 18.33 -6.73
C ARG A 135 11.97 18.51 -6.69
N ILE A 136 11.29 17.73 -5.85
CA ILE A 136 9.89 17.94 -5.56
C ILE A 136 9.75 19.00 -4.49
N VAL A 137 8.80 19.90 -4.69
CA VAL A 137 8.33 20.84 -3.70
C VAL A 137 6.82 20.69 -3.61
N SER A 138 6.30 20.59 -2.39
CA SER A 138 4.86 20.46 -2.15
C SER A 138 4.36 21.64 -1.32
N ASN A 139 3.09 21.99 -1.51
CA ASN A 139 2.41 23.07 -0.79
C ASN A 139 3.17 24.41 -0.83
N GLN A 140 3.86 24.69 -1.93
CA GLN A 140 4.65 25.91 -2.08
C GLN A 140 3.78 27.01 -2.74
N GLU A 141 3.82 28.22 -2.18
CA GLU A 141 3.27 29.39 -2.84
C GLU A 141 4.07 29.70 -4.12
N SER A 142 3.36 29.85 -5.24
CA SER A 142 3.94 30.13 -6.56
C SER A 142 2.98 31.01 -7.35
N GLY A 143 3.47 32.16 -7.85
CA GLY A 143 2.65 33.13 -8.57
C GLY A 143 1.52 33.71 -7.69
N PHE A 144 0.27 33.57 -8.13
CA PHE A 144 -0.94 34.04 -7.43
C PHE A 144 -1.64 32.97 -6.58
N GLY A 145 -1.03 31.79 -6.42
CA GLY A 145 -1.67 30.67 -5.74
C GLY A 145 -0.69 29.76 -4.99
N ARG A 146 -1.23 28.65 -4.49
CA ARG A 146 -0.46 27.57 -3.86
C ARG A 146 -0.51 26.36 -4.78
N CYS A 147 0.66 25.87 -5.16
CA CYS A 147 0.79 24.63 -5.91
C CYS A 147 0.86 23.46 -4.92
N ASP A 148 0.08 22.41 -5.16
CA ASP A 148 0.08 21.23 -4.29
C ASP A 148 1.37 20.42 -4.48
N LEU A 149 1.82 20.21 -5.72
CA LEU A 149 3.06 19.49 -6.06
C LEU A 149 3.74 20.08 -7.29
N ALA A 150 5.03 20.36 -7.19
CA ALA A 150 5.86 20.85 -8.28
C ALA A 150 7.14 20.01 -8.41
N VAL A 151 7.49 19.63 -9.63
CA VAL A 151 8.71 18.87 -9.97
C VAL A 151 9.68 19.81 -10.68
N LEU A 152 10.69 20.27 -9.94
CA LEU A 152 11.67 21.23 -10.44
C LEU A 152 12.94 20.53 -10.92
N PRO A 153 13.42 20.79 -12.13
CA PRO A 153 14.71 20.28 -12.57
C PRO A 153 15.87 20.92 -11.79
N ALA A 154 16.94 20.15 -11.57
CA ALA A 154 18.19 20.58 -10.95
C ALA A 154 18.97 21.54 -11.86
N TYR A 155 18.73 21.48 -13.17
CA TYR A 155 19.23 22.43 -14.16
C TYR A 155 18.06 23.15 -14.83
N ASN A 156 18.04 24.48 -14.74
CA ASN A 156 16.95 25.34 -15.25
C ASN A 156 16.70 25.26 -16.77
N LYS A 157 17.54 24.52 -17.52
CA LYS A 157 17.34 24.27 -18.96
C LYS A 157 16.51 23.01 -19.25
N ASN A 158 16.29 22.16 -18.25
CA ASN A 158 15.48 20.97 -18.39
C ASN A 158 14.00 21.31 -18.13
N ARG A 159 13.09 20.47 -18.61
CA ARG A 159 11.66 20.63 -18.42
C ARG A 159 11.24 20.27 -17.00
N GLY A 160 10.46 21.11 -16.33
CA GLY A 160 9.80 20.80 -15.05
C GLY A 160 8.31 20.50 -15.22
N LEU A 161 7.66 20.09 -14.13
CA LEU A 161 6.21 19.88 -14.04
C LEU A 161 5.66 20.72 -12.88
N LEU A 162 4.48 21.31 -13.07
CA LEU A 162 3.75 22.13 -12.08
C LEU A 162 2.30 21.66 -12.02
#